data_AF-A0A9W8XBZ3-F1
#
_entry.id   AF-A0A9W8XBZ3-F1
#
_cell.length_a   1.000
_cell.length_b   1.000
_cell.length_c   1.000
_cell.angle_alpha   90.00
_cell.angle_beta   90.00
_cell.angle_gamma   90.00
#
_symmetry.space_group_name_H-M   'P 1'
#
loop_
_entity.id
_entity.type
_entity.pdbx_description
1 polymer ?
#
loop_
_entity_poly.entity_id
_entity_poly.type
_entity_poly.pdbx_seq_one_letter_code
_entity_poly.pdbx_strand_id
1 'polypeptide(L)'
;MNYSTWIEEKNLKKTFIVATLCSTIVGTFTTTMNLYDAVQARKNQKKTDSKQDQELESLRKRVDQAEDRAKDKDRDRDDYGRNFRDASQLVQRQYDEGYGRLGSRFAQGDTITENLLQKQIIQLQQTVINVLQEALYNDRQLSRADMAKLAAASDAAREGSIDALRQQQQRLAGIEDTPSRRDSPMRALPAPKRASTVIDEEPLFCRYALGVQFRPSKPLAGEFAPGGDCRCPDCDRRIDATADDFWQIGKRTPIVYGGKEVTEAREFHLGQRFVIKCHTPDGEYACVLCNRHRDRDAVCRTVEALVNHVGRFHDVEELEKEVDLKETAPLALAPPPPRLREMAI
;
A
#
# COMPACT_ATOMS: atom_id res chain seq x y z
N MET A 1 16.50 11.69 -23.35
CA MET A 1 16.36 11.96 -21.90
C MET A 1 15.06 12.72 -21.71
N ASN A 2 14.04 12.07 -21.15
CA ASN A 2 12.68 12.63 -21.03
C ASN A 2 12.51 13.36 -19.70
N TYR A 3 12.09 14.63 -19.76
CA TYR A 3 11.79 15.47 -18.60
C TYR A 3 10.39 15.21 -18.02
N SER A 4 9.52 14.52 -18.77
CA SER A 4 8.11 14.23 -18.43
C SER A 4 7.97 13.16 -17.34
N THR A 5 8.72 12.06 -17.42
CA THR A 5 8.77 11.03 -16.36
C THR A 5 9.26 11.58 -15.03
N TRP A 6 10.12 12.59 -15.05
CA TRP A 6 10.61 13.27 -13.85
C TRP A 6 9.58 14.19 -13.19
N ILE A 7 8.61 14.71 -13.95
CA ILE A 7 7.56 15.59 -13.43
C ILE A 7 6.46 14.77 -12.76
N GLU A 8 6.10 13.61 -13.33
CA GLU A 8 5.11 12.69 -12.76
C GLU A 8 5.62 12.02 -11.47
N GLU A 9 6.86 11.54 -11.43
CA GLU A 9 7.49 11.03 -10.20
C GLU A 9 7.52 12.09 -9.09
N LYS A 10 7.76 13.37 -9.43
CA LYS A 10 7.77 14.47 -8.47
C LYS A 10 6.39 14.76 -7.88
N ASN A 11 5.31 14.50 -8.61
CA ASN A 11 3.95 14.75 -8.14
C ASN A 11 3.36 13.53 -7.42
N LEU A 12 3.73 12.29 -7.79
CA LEU A 12 3.43 11.08 -7.01
C LEU A 12 4.10 11.09 -5.63
N LYS A 13 5.33 11.59 -5.52
CA LYS A 13 6.01 11.77 -4.21
C LYS A 13 5.36 12.86 -3.34
N LYS A 14 4.64 13.82 -3.96
CA LYS A 14 3.94 14.91 -3.26
C LYS A 14 2.55 14.52 -2.73
N THR A 15 1.94 13.44 -3.22
CA THR A 15 0.56 13.07 -2.85
C THR A 15 0.47 12.19 -1.60
N PHE A 16 1.60 11.69 -1.09
CA PHE A 16 1.67 10.77 0.06
C PHE A 16 2.87 11.07 0.97
N ILE A 17 3.14 12.36 1.22
CA ILE A 17 4.34 12.78 1.96
C ILE A 17 4.32 12.24 3.39
N VAL A 18 3.25 12.48 4.14
CA VAL A 18 3.13 11.99 5.52
C VAL A 18 3.09 10.46 5.57
N ALA A 19 2.41 9.81 4.62
CA ALA A 19 2.41 8.35 4.51
C ALA A 19 3.82 7.75 4.31
N THR A 20 4.62 8.40 3.46
CA THR A 20 6.02 8.00 3.17
C THR A 20 6.89 8.21 4.40
N LEU A 21 6.71 9.32 5.12
CA LEU A 21 7.44 9.61 6.35
C LEU A 21 7.07 8.60 7.46
N CYS A 22 5.79 8.31 7.67
CA CYS A 22 5.36 7.28 8.62
C CYS A 22 5.93 5.90 8.27
N SER A 23 5.91 5.52 6.99
CA SER A 23 6.50 4.27 6.51
C SER A 23 8.02 4.23 6.71
N THR A 24 8.69 5.36 6.56
CA THR A 24 10.13 5.49 6.83
C THR A 24 10.43 5.34 8.31
N ILE A 25 9.63 5.93 9.20
CA ILE A 25 9.75 5.78 10.66
C ILE A 25 9.56 4.32 11.07
N VAL A 26 8.50 3.67 10.58
CA VAL A 26 8.23 2.24 10.79
C VAL A 26 9.37 1.37 10.27
N GLY A 27 9.91 1.71 9.09
CA GLY A 27 11.10 1.07 8.52
C GLY A 27 12.30 1.19 9.44
N THR A 28 12.57 2.39 9.98
CA THR A 28 13.71 2.59 10.91
C THR A 28 13.55 1.84 12.22
N PHE A 29 12.32 1.70 12.76
CA PHE A 29 12.07 0.83 13.93
C PHE A 29 12.35 -0.64 13.60
N THR A 30 11.89 -1.10 12.44
CA THR A 30 12.08 -2.49 11.99
C THR A 30 13.56 -2.81 11.81
N THR A 31 14.33 -1.91 11.19
CA THR A 31 15.78 -2.08 11.06
C THR A 31 16.48 -2.11 12.42
N THR A 32 16.04 -1.27 13.36
CA THR A 32 16.59 -1.25 14.73
C THR A 32 16.27 -2.56 15.48
N MET A 33 15.07 -3.11 15.29
CA MET A 33 14.67 -4.41 15.83
C MET A 33 15.51 -5.56 15.24
N ASN A 34 15.69 -5.60 13.93
CA ASN A 34 16.49 -6.65 13.29
C ASN A 34 17.97 -6.60 13.74
N LEU A 35 18.50 -5.39 13.92
CA LEU A 35 19.82 -5.19 14.51
C LEU A 35 19.88 -5.74 15.95
N TYR A 36 18.85 -5.46 16.74
CA TYR A 36 18.74 -5.96 18.11
C TYR A 36 18.76 -7.50 18.17
N ASP A 37 17.93 -8.14 17.36
CA ASP A 37 17.81 -9.60 17.31
C ASP A 37 19.15 -10.24 16.91
N ALA A 38 19.83 -9.69 15.90
CA ALA A 38 21.14 -10.15 15.46
C ALA A 38 22.20 -10.02 16.57
N VAL A 39 22.17 -8.93 17.35
CA VAL A 39 23.10 -8.70 18.45
C VAL A 39 22.85 -9.66 19.60
N GLN A 40 21.59 -9.97 19.92
CA GLN A 40 21.25 -10.93 20.96
C GLN A 40 21.62 -12.36 20.57
N ALA A 41 21.34 -12.76 19.32
CA ALA A 41 21.71 -14.07 18.80
C ALA A 41 23.22 -14.32 18.94
N ARG A 42 24.06 -13.33 18.58
CA ARG A 42 25.52 -13.42 18.74
C ARG A 42 25.98 -13.48 20.21
N LYS A 43 25.32 -12.75 21.11
CA LYS A 43 25.62 -12.83 22.55
C LYS A 43 25.28 -14.19 23.13
N ASN A 44 24.17 -14.79 22.71
CA ASN A 44 23.76 -16.12 23.16
C ASN A 44 24.69 -17.20 22.61
N GLN A 45 25.11 -17.11 21.35
CA GLN A 45 26.11 -18.00 20.76
C GLN A 45 27.42 -17.99 21.55
N LYS A 46 27.98 -16.81 21.85
CA LYS A 46 29.23 -16.70 22.64
C LYS A 46 29.11 -17.26 24.06
N LYS A 47 27.93 -17.17 24.68
CA LYS A 47 27.66 -17.81 25.99
C LYS A 47 27.60 -19.33 25.89
N THR A 48 27.02 -19.85 24.81
CA THR A 48 26.96 -21.30 24.55
C THR A 48 28.35 -21.86 24.28
N ASP A 49 29.15 -21.17 23.46
CA ASP A 49 30.54 -21.54 23.16
C ASP A 49 31.40 -21.49 24.44
N SER A 50 31.30 -20.42 25.23
CA SER A 50 32.00 -20.31 26.52
C SER A 50 31.52 -21.33 27.58
N LYS A 51 30.28 -21.84 27.47
CA LYS A 51 29.75 -22.92 28.32
C LYS A 51 30.25 -24.29 27.87
N GLN A 52 30.60 -24.47 26.59
CA GLN A 52 31.18 -25.71 26.07
C GLN A 52 32.64 -25.88 26.51
N ASP A 53 33.34 -24.78 26.79
CA ASP A 53 34.74 -24.80 27.25
C ASP A 53 34.92 -25.02 28.77
N GLN A 54 33.86 -24.95 29.58
CA GLN A 54 33.92 -25.15 31.04
C GLN A 54 32.91 -26.21 31.53
N GLU A 55 33.42 -27.42 31.73
CA GLU A 55 32.92 -28.50 32.60
C GLU A 55 31.66 -29.28 32.17
N LEU A 56 31.89 -30.23 31.26
CA LEU A 56 31.20 -31.51 31.22
C LEU A 56 31.54 -32.34 32.49
N GLU A 57 30.86 -32.11 33.64
CA GLU A 57 30.60 -33.15 34.66
C GLU A 57 29.63 -32.69 35.78
N SER A 58 29.57 -31.41 36.19
CA SER A 58 28.78 -30.98 37.37
C SER A 58 27.46 -30.23 37.08
N LEU A 59 27.08 -30.15 35.80
CA LEU A 59 26.05 -29.23 35.28
C LEU A 59 24.60 -29.50 35.72
N ARG A 60 24.21 -30.72 36.09
CA ARG A 60 22.77 -31.03 36.28
C ARG A 60 22.13 -30.46 37.54
N LYS A 61 22.88 -30.16 38.61
CA LYS A 61 22.32 -29.64 39.88
C LYS A 61 22.41 -28.11 40.04
N ARG A 62 23.25 -27.43 39.25
CA ARG A 62 23.36 -25.95 39.26
C ARG A 62 22.49 -25.28 38.19
N VAL A 63 21.90 -26.05 37.28
CA VAL A 63 21.02 -25.54 36.21
C VAL A 63 19.76 -24.93 36.78
N ASP A 64 19.10 -25.56 37.76
CA ASP A 64 17.82 -25.04 38.29
C ASP A 64 17.98 -23.69 39.02
N GLN A 65 19.02 -23.52 39.85
CA GLN A 65 19.30 -22.24 40.52
C GLN A 65 19.84 -21.16 39.57
N ALA A 66 20.47 -21.55 38.45
CA ALA A 66 20.94 -20.62 37.44
C ALA A 66 19.82 -20.23 36.45
N GLU A 67 18.85 -21.10 36.20
CA GLU A 67 17.68 -20.83 35.38
C GLU A 67 16.81 -19.76 35.99
N ASP A 68 16.56 -19.80 37.30
CA ASP A 68 15.73 -18.79 37.95
C ASP A 68 16.42 -17.41 38.02
N ARG A 69 17.75 -17.37 38.17
CA ARG A 69 18.53 -16.12 38.05
C ARG A 69 18.68 -15.63 36.61
N ALA A 70 18.52 -16.50 35.62
CA ALA A 70 18.53 -16.14 34.20
C ALA A 70 17.18 -15.59 33.75
N LYS A 71 16.06 -16.17 34.24
CA LYS A 71 14.69 -15.73 33.93
C LYS A 71 14.42 -14.27 34.32
N ASP A 72 14.98 -13.79 35.42
CA ASP A 72 14.84 -12.37 35.82
C ASP A 72 15.72 -11.40 35.02
N LYS A 73 16.86 -11.86 34.48
CA LYS A 73 17.72 -11.02 33.60
C LYS A 73 17.30 -11.02 32.13
N ASP A 74 16.54 -12.02 31.69
CA ASP A 74 15.94 -12.06 30.35
C ASP A 74 14.66 -11.23 30.25
N ARG A 75 13.90 -11.09 31.34
CA ARG A 75 12.69 -10.25 31.38
C ARG A 75 12.97 -8.77 31.05
N ASP A 76 14.07 -8.22 31.55
CA ASP A 76 14.56 -6.87 31.24
C ASP A 76 15.19 -6.74 29.83
N ARG A 77 15.48 -7.87 29.16
CA ARG A 77 16.16 -7.91 27.86
C ARG A 77 15.18 -8.07 26.71
N ASP A 78 14.14 -8.87 26.85
CA ASP A 78 13.05 -8.93 25.86
C ASP A 78 12.19 -7.66 25.80
N ASP A 79 12.44 -6.71 26.70
CA ASP A 79 11.70 -5.44 26.77
C ASP A 79 12.01 -4.52 25.58
N TYR A 80 13.27 -4.42 25.17
CA TYR A 80 13.65 -3.51 24.07
C TYR A 80 13.12 -3.95 22.71
N GLY A 81 13.20 -5.25 22.39
CA GLY A 81 12.66 -5.80 21.14
C GLY A 81 11.14 -5.63 21.03
N ARG A 82 10.44 -5.80 22.16
CA ARG A 82 9.00 -5.50 22.25
C ARG A 82 8.72 -4.01 22.08
N ASN A 83 9.50 -3.14 22.72
CA ASN A 83 9.32 -1.69 22.60
C ASN A 83 9.42 -1.20 21.13
N PHE A 84 10.41 -1.65 20.35
CA PHE A 84 10.53 -1.23 18.93
C PHE A 84 9.34 -1.71 18.08
N ARG A 85 8.83 -2.91 18.36
CA ARG A 85 7.67 -3.47 17.66
C ARG A 85 6.39 -2.71 18.03
N ASP A 86 6.21 -2.43 19.31
CA ASP A 86 5.06 -1.69 19.82
C ASP A 86 5.08 -0.24 19.31
N ALA A 87 6.26 0.38 19.26
CA ALA A 87 6.44 1.72 18.69
C ALA A 87 6.01 1.80 17.22
N SER A 88 6.43 0.83 16.42
CA SER A 88 6.03 0.70 15.03
C SER A 88 4.50 0.55 14.88
N GLN A 89 3.91 -0.37 15.64
CA GLN A 89 2.47 -0.63 15.58
C GLN A 89 1.63 0.57 16.03
N LEU A 90 2.08 1.30 17.05
CA LEU A 90 1.35 2.47 17.55
C LEU A 90 1.36 3.64 16.56
N VAL A 91 2.50 3.91 15.92
CA VAL A 91 2.58 4.94 14.86
C VAL A 91 1.74 4.54 13.66
N GLN A 92 1.82 3.28 13.22
CA GLN A 92 1.02 2.77 12.11
C GLN A 92 -0.49 2.86 12.42
N ARG A 93 -0.90 2.42 13.60
CA ARG A 93 -2.29 2.48 14.04
C ARG A 93 -2.81 3.91 14.10
N GLN A 94 -2.03 4.85 14.64
CA GLN A 94 -2.41 6.27 14.69
C GLN A 94 -2.54 6.86 13.28
N TYR A 95 -1.67 6.46 12.35
CA TYR A 95 -1.77 6.84 10.95
C TYR A 95 -3.04 6.26 10.30
N ASP A 96 -3.28 4.96 10.46
CA ASP A 96 -4.43 4.26 9.89
C ASP A 96 -5.75 4.83 10.43
N GLU A 97 -5.81 5.20 11.71
CA GLU A 97 -6.97 5.86 12.32
C GLU A 97 -7.24 7.23 11.69
N GLY A 98 -6.19 8.06 11.55
CA GLY A 98 -6.32 9.37 10.92
C GLY A 98 -6.69 9.27 9.44
N TYR A 99 -6.09 8.32 8.73
CA TYR A 99 -6.40 8.02 7.33
C TYR A 99 -7.81 7.49 7.15
N GLY A 100 -8.29 6.62 8.05
CA GLY A 100 -9.65 6.08 7.99
C GLY A 100 -10.74 7.14 8.12
N ARG A 101 -10.47 8.26 8.82
CA ARG A 101 -11.42 9.37 8.98
C ARG A 101 -11.30 10.45 7.91
N LEU A 102 -10.07 10.85 7.58
CA LEU A 102 -9.79 12.03 6.76
C LEU A 102 -9.24 11.69 5.37
N GLY A 103 -9.07 10.40 5.07
CA GLY A 103 -8.64 9.87 3.79
C GLY A 103 -7.33 10.46 3.30
N SER A 104 -7.29 10.80 2.01
CA SER A 104 -6.07 11.28 1.37
C SER A 104 -5.57 12.63 1.87
N ARG A 105 -6.44 13.48 2.44
CA ARG A 105 -6.01 14.77 3.00
C ARG A 105 -5.07 14.55 4.19
N PHE A 106 -5.31 13.50 4.95
CA PHE A 106 -4.44 13.09 6.04
C PHE A 106 -3.15 12.40 5.56
N ALA A 107 -3.23 11.61 4.49
CA ALA A 107 -2.03 10.99 3.89
C ALA A 107 -1.08 11.99 3.22
N GLN A 108 -1.63 13.03 2.59
CA GLN A 108 -0.87 14.15 2.06
C GLN A 108 -0.27 14.96 3.20
N GLY A 109 -1.11 15.25 4.21
CA GLY A 109 -0.74 15.97 5.40
C GLY A 109 -0.48 17.46 5.16
N ASP A 110 -0.17 18.17 6.24
CA ASP A 110 0.26 19.57 6.18
C ASP A 110 1.78 19.68 6.34
N THR A 111 2.33 20.82 5.91
CA THR A 111 3.77 21.10 5.99
C THR A 111 4.30 21.08 7.42
N ILE A 112 3.46 21.39 8.41
CA ILE A 112 3.83 21.33 9.83
C ILE A 112 4.11 19.88 10.23
N THR A 113 3.21 18.97 9.91
CA THR A 113 3.33 17.54 10.23
C THR A 113 4.47 16.90 9.46
N GLU A 114 4.65 17.26 8.18
CA GLU A 114 5.80 16.85 7.39
C GLU A 114 7.12 17.18 8.10
N ASN A 115 7.31 18.45 8.49
CA ASN A 115 8.53 18.91 9.17
C ASN A 115 8.74 18.20 10.53
N LEU A 116 7.66 17.99 11.29
CA LEU A 116 7.73 17.29 12.57
C LEU A 116 8.13 15.82 12.40
N LEU A 117 7.54 15.10 11.44
CA LEU A 117 7.89 13.71 11.18
C LEU A 117 9.31 13.56 10.61
N GLN A 118 9.73 14.45 9.71
CA GLN A 118 11.12 14.50 9.24
C GLN A 118 12.10 14.70 10.39
N LYS A 119 11.79 15.60 11.34
CA LYS A 119 12.60 15.79 12.55
C LYS A 119 12.75 14.49 13.35
N GLN A 120 11.67 13.72 13.53
CA GLN A 120 11.74 12.45 14.25
C GLN A 120 12.61 11.42 13.51
N ILE A 121 12.50 11.32 12.19
CA ILE A 121 13.34 10.44 11.35
C ILE A 121 14.81 10.79 11.53
N ILE A 122 15.16 12.07 11.37
CA ILE A 122 16.56 12.52 11.45
C ILE A 122 17.12 12.24 12.84
N GLN A 123 16.37 12.55 13.91
CA GLN A 123 16.81 12.32 15.28
C GLN A 123 17.03 10.84 15.59
N LEU A 124 16.10 9.98 15.15
CA LEU A 124 16.20 8.53 15.35
C LEU A 124 17.39 7.95 14.56
N GLN A 125 17.49 8.30 13.27
CA GLN A 125 18.58 7.84 12.41
C GLN A 125 19.94 8.30 12.92
N GLN A 126 20.07 9.56 13.33
CA GLN A 126 21.31 10.09 13.90
C GLN A 126 21.72 9.33 15.16
N THR A 127 20.76 8.99 16.02
CA THR A 127 21.04 8.23 17.24
C THR A 127 21.51 6.81 16.92
N VAL A 128 20.84 6.13 15.97
CA VAL A 128 21.25 4.80 15.49
C VAL A 128 22.66 4.83 14.91
N ILE A 129 22.96 5.82 14.05
CA ILE A 129 24.27 6.00 13.44
C ILE A 129 25.34 6.22 14.52
N ASN A 130 25.12 7.14 15.46
CA ASN A 130 26.08 7.43 16.52
C ASN A 130 26.39 6.18 17.37
N VAL A 131 25.35 5.42 17.75
CA VAL A 131 25.51 4.18 18.52
C VAL A 131 26.31 3.12 17.74
N LEU A 132 26.02 2.95 16.46
CA LEU A 132 26.74 2.00 15.60
C LEU A 132 28.18 2.44 15.36
N GLN A 133 28.41 3.72 15.09
CA GLN A 133 29.74 4.28 14.92
C GLN A 133 30.56 4.14 16.19
N GLU A 134 30.03 4.50 17.37
CA GLU A 134 30.72 4.31 18.65
C GLU A 134 31.09 2.84 18.90
N ALA A 135 30.23 1.90 18.53
CA ALA A 135 30.52 0.48 18.65
C ALA A 135 31.65 0.04 17.71
N LEU A 136 31.61 0.50 16.45
CA LEU A 136 32.61 0.20 15.43
C LEU A 136 33.98 0.83 15.74
N TYR A 137 34.02 2.10 16.13
CA TYR A 137 35.26 2.82 16.46
C TYR A 137 36.00 2.20 17.65
N ASN A 138 35.27 1.65 18.62
CA ASN A 138 35.84 1.02 19.80
C ASN A 138 35.99 -0.51 19.65
N ASP A 139 35.77 -1.05 18.44
CA ASP A 139 35.75 -2.48 18.11
C ASP A 139 35.03 -3.34 19.17
N ARG A 140 33.89 -2.81 19.66
CA ARG A 140 33.12 -3.40 20.76
C ARG A 140 31.72 -3.72 20.31
N GLN A 141 31.13 -4.73 20.94
CA GLN A 141 29.71 -5.02 20.76
C GLN A 141 28.83 -3.94 21.41
N LEU A 142 27.58 -3.84 20.94
CA LEU A 142 26.58 -2.98 21.56
C LEU A 142 26.36 -3.37 23.03
N SER A 143 26.56 -2.40 23.90
CA SER A 143 26.39 -2.52 25.34
C SER A 143 24.91 -2.36 25.74
N ARG A 144 24.58 -2.65 27.01
CA ARG A 144 23.23 -2.37 27.54
C ARG A 144 22.92 -0.87 27.52
N ALA A 145 23.92 -0.02 27.73
CA ALA A 145 23.77 1.43 27.68
C ALA A 145 23.44 1.92 26.25
N ASP A 146 24.06 1.33 25.23
CA ASP A 146 23.74 1.64 23.83
C ASP A 146 22.30 1.25 23.48
N MET A 147 21.86 0.09 23.96
CA MET A 147 20.48 -0.35 23.76
C MET A 147 19.47 0.55 24.48
N ALA A 148 19.79 1.02 25.68
CA ALA A 148 18.95 1.97 26.40
C ALA A 148 18.86 3.32 25.67
N LYS A 149 19.96 3.81 25.07
CA LYS A 149 19.95 5.01 24.21
C LYS A 149 19.04 4.82 22.99
N LEU A 150 19.10 3.67 22.32
CA LEU A 150 18.25 3.36 21.17
C LEU A 150 16.77 3.27 21.55
N ALA A 151 16.46 2.65 22.68
CA ALA A 151 15.10 2.54 23.19
C ALA A 151 14.51 3.93 23.53
N ALA A 152 15.26 4.76 24.26
CA ALA A 152 14.83 6.12 24.58
C ALA A 152 14.61 6.99 23.33
N ALA A 153 15.48 6.88 22.33
CA ALA A 153 15.30 7.56 21.06
C ALA A 153 14.08 7.04 20.29
N SER A 154 13.81 5.74 20.35
CA SER A 154 12.62 5.13 19.75
C SER A 154 11.34 5.62 20.42
N ASP A 155 11.32 5.70 21.75
CA ASP A 155 10.18 6.22 22.51
C ASP A 155 9.89 7.69 22.19
N ALA A 156 10.94 8.53 22.16
CA ALA A 156 10.81 9.93 21.78
C ALA A 156 10.31 10.09 20.33
N ALA A 157 10.84 9.30 19.39
CA ALA A 157 10.39 9.31 18.00
C ALA A 157 8.94 8.85 17.86
N ARG A 158 8.54 7.81 18.60
CA ARG A 158 7.16 7.30 18.64
C ARG A 158 6.20 8.36 19.16
N GLU A 159 6.47 8.91 20.34
CA GLU A 159 5.62 9.93 20.97
C GLU A 159 5.51 11.17 20.11
N GLY A 160 6.64 11.69 19.63
CA GLY A 160 6.67 12.85 18.74
C GLY A 160 5.94 12.62 17.41
N SER A 161 5.97 11.40 16.87
CA SER A 161 5.24 11.05 15.64
C SER A 161 3.74 10.95 15.87
N ILE A 162 3.33 10.32 16.96
CA ILE A 162 1.90 10.20 17.34
C ILE A 162 1.31 11.58 17.59
N ASP A 163 2.03 12.45 18.32
CA ASP A 163 1.57 13.80 18.59
C ASP A 163 1.46 14.64 17.32
N ALA A 164 2.44 14.54 16.42
CA ALA A 164 2.37 15.21 15.13
C ALA A 164 1.13 14.77 14.33
N LEU A 165 0.84 13.46 14.28
CA LEU A 165 -0.32 12.91 13.59
C LEU A 165 -1.65 13.32 14.24
N ARG A 166 -1.73 13.34 15.57
CA ARG A 166 -2.93 13.81 16.30
C ARG A 166 -3.19 15.28 16.09
N GLN A 167 -2.15 16.11 16.14
CA GLN A 167 -2.29 17.54 15.88
C GLN A 167 -2.69 17.80 14.42
N GLN A 168 -2.17 17.02 13.46
CA GLN A 168 -2.62 17.07 12.07
C GLN A 168 -4.12 16.77 11.97
N GLN A 169 -4.55 15.71 12.64
CA GLN A 169 -5.96 15.30 12.65
C GLN A 169 -6.87 16.42 13.16
N GLN A 170 -6.47 17.07 14.26
CA GLN A 170 -7.22 18.21 14.82
C GLN A 170 -7.29 19.39 13.85
N ARG A 171 -6.16 19.75 13.21
CA ARG A 171 -6.12 20.85 12.24
C ARG A 171 -6.95 20.56 10.99
N LEU A 172 -6.90 19.33 10.48
CA LEU A 172 -7.66 18.95 9.28
C LEU A 172 -9.16 18.79 9.56
N ALA A 173 -9.54 18.31 10.75
CA ALA A 173 -10.94 18.22 11.17
C ALA A 173 -11.55 19.62 11.41
N GLY A 174 -10.78 20.56 11.95
CA GLY A 174 -11.23 21.95 12.17
C GLY A 174 -11.47 22.76 10.89
N ILE A 175 -11.04 22.28 9.73
CA ILE A 175 -11.30 22.91 8.42
C ILE A 175 -12.72 22.60 7.90
N GLU A 176 -13.41 21.59 8.44
CA GLU A 176 -14.77 21.22 7.99
C GLU A 176 -15.87 22.18 8.49
N ASP A 177 -15.57 23.07 9.45
CA ASP A 177 -16.56 23.98 10.07
C ASP A 177 -16.58 25.42 9.50
N THR A 178 -15.97 25.67 8.33
CA THR A 178 -16.03 27.01 7.71
C THR A 178 -16.60 26.99 6.29
N PRO A 179 -17.85 27.45 6.05
CA PRO A 179 -18.37 27.65 4.71
C PRO A 179 -17.75 28.92 4.13
N SER A 180 -16.54 28.83 3.57
CA SER A 180 -15.89 29.94 2.88
C SER A 180 -16.43 30.09 1.46
N ARG A 181 -17.47 30.93 1.37
CA ARG A 181 -17.54 32.10 0.49
C ARG A 181 -16.71 32.05 -0.79
N ARG A 182 -17.41 31.93 -1.92
CA ARG A 182 -17.09 32.68 -3.13
C ARG A 182 -18.33 33.45 -3.59
N ASP A 183 -18.49 34.63 -3.00
CA ASP A 183 -19.33 35.68 -3.57
C ASP A 183 -18.63 36.25 -4.81
N SER A 184 -19.29 36.14 -5.97
CA SER A 184 -19.17 37.08 -7.08
C SER A 184 -20.59 37.52 -7.46
N PRO A 185 -20.84 38.81 -7.71
CA PRO A 185 -22.18 39.36 -7.75
C PRO A 185 -22.92 38.94 -9.02
N MET A 186 -24.07 38.28 -8.83
CA MET A 186 -24.96 37.90 -9.92
C MET A 186 -25.64 39.13 -10.51
N ARG A 187 -25.48 39.32 -11.83
CA ARG A 187 -26.39 40.13 -12.63
C ARG A 187 -27.66 39.31 -12.88
N ALA A 188 -28.78 39.77 -12.32
CA ALA A 188 -30.06 39.07 -12.35
C ALA A 188 -30.62 38.95 -13.78
N LEU A 189 -31.03 37.73 -14.15
CA LEU A 189 -31.99 37.43 -15.20
C LEU A 189 -33.11 36.56 -14.59
N PRO A 190 -34.35 36.63 -15.10
CA PRO A 190 -35.54 36.16 -14.39
C PRO A 190 -35.67 34.64 -14.36
N ALA A 191 -36.31 34.14 -13.31
CA ALA A 191 -36.46 32.72 -12.99
C ALA A 191 -37.37 31.97 -13.98
N PRO A 192 -36.99 30.75 -14.44
CA PRO A 192 -37.95 29.80 -14.96
C PRO A 192 -38.59 29.00 -13.82
N LYS A 193 -39.82 28.56 -14.11
CA LYS A 193 -40.81 27.98 -13.21
C LYS A 193 -40.42 26.55 -12.75
N ARG A 194 -40.74 26.25 -11.48
CA ARG A 194 -41.05 24.96 -10.80
C ARG A 194 -40.92 23.68 -11.67
N ALA A 195 -40.41 22.53 -11.24
CA ALA A 195 -40.01 21.98 -9.94
C ALA A 195 -39.30 20.63 -10.20
N SER A 196 -38.43 20.19 -9.28
CA SER A 196 -38.41 18.82 -8.75
C SER A 196 -37.37 18.75 -7.62
N THR A 197 -37.82 18.60 -6.39
CA THR A 197 -36.98 18.19 -5.25
C THR A 197 -36.85 16.67 -5.32
N VAL A 198 -35.90 16.19 -6.12
CA VAL A 198 -35.28 14.89 -5.94
C VAL A 198 -33.85 15.23 -5.54
N ILE A 199 -33.42 14.79 -4.36
CA ILE A 199 -32.00 14.72 -4.04
C ILE A 199 -31.48 13.64 -4.98
N ASP A 200 -31.04 14.03 -6.19
CA ASP A 200 -30.31 13.14 -7.08
C ASP A 200 -29.01 12.85 -6.34
N GLU A 201 -28.91 11.65 -5.77
CA GLU A 201 -27.62 11.11 -5.34
C GLU A 201 -26.69 11.20 -6.55
N GLU A 202 -25.61 11.97 -6.43
CA GLU A 202 -24.68 12.18 -7.54
C GLU A 202 -24.21 10.80 -8.05
N PRO A 203 -24.40 10.48 -9.34
CA PRO A 203 -24.12 9.14 -9.84
C PRO A 203 -22.62 8.87 -9.74
N LEU A 204 -22.26 7.77 -9.06
CA LEU A 204 -20.87 7.32 -8.86
C LEU A 204 -20.09 7.27 -10.17
N PHE A 205 -20.74 6.84 -11.24
CA PHE A 205 -20.15 6.74 -12.57
C PHE A 205 -20.55 7.94 -13.43
N CYS A 206 -19.64 8.33 -14.33
CA CYS A 206 -19.98 9.31 -15.35
C CYS A 206 -21.17 8.83 -16.19
N ARG A 207 -22.00 9.76 -16.66
CA ARG A 207 -23.15 9.48 -17.54
C ARG A 207 -22.76 8.67 -18.78
N TYR A 208 -21.60 8.97 -19.35
CA TYR A 208 -21.08 8.23 -20.49
C TYR A 208 -20.71 6.79 -20.10
N ALA A 209 -20.01 6.64 -18.96
CA ALA A 209 -19.62 5.35 -18.40
C ALA A 209 -20.84 4.46 -18.15
N LEU A 210 -21.88 4.99 -17.51
CA LEU A 210 -23.17 4.30 -17.33
C LEU A 210 -23.76 3.86 -18.66
N GLY A 211 -23.74 4.74 -19.67
CA GLY A 211 -24.20 4.41 -21.02
C GLY A 211 -23.43 3.24 -21.68
N VAL A 212 -22.15 3.10 -21.38
CA VAL A 212 -21.30 1.98 -21.81
C VAL A 212 -21.60 0.71 -21.01
N GLN A 213 -21.84 0.83 -19.70
CA GLN A 213 -22.21 -0.30 -18.83
C GLN A 213 -23.57 -0.92 -19.22
N PHE A 214 -24.60 -0.10 -19.44
CA PHE A 214 -25.95 -0.58 -19.75
C PHE A 214 -26.10 -1.07 -21.20
N ARG A 215 -25.18 -0.71 -22.09
CA ARG A 215 -25.21 -1.11 -23.51
C ARG A 215 -23.85 -1.69 -23.92
N PRO A 216 -23.62 -2.99 -23.66
CA PRO A 216 -22.37 -3.67 -24.00
C PRO A 216 -21.98 -3.58 -25.50
N SER A 217 -22.96 -3.46 -26.40
CA SER A 217 -22.73 -3.32 -27.84
C SER A 217 -22.54 -1.87 -28.33
N LYS A 218 -22.68 -0.87 -27.45
CA LYS A 218 -22.53 0.54 -27.83
C LYS A 218 -21.07 0.80 -28.23
N PRO A 219 -20.77 1.31 -29.43
CA PRO A 219 -19.40 1.67 -29.80
C PRO A 219 -18.87 2.78 -28.90
N LEU A 220 -17.56 2.78 -28.66
CA LEU A 220 -16.89 3.91 -28.01
C LEU A 220 -16.98 5.15 -28.91
N ALA A 221 -16.96 6.32 -28.28
CA ALA A 221 -17.01 7.60 -28.98
C ALA A 221 -15.71 7.82 -29.77
N GLY A 222 -15.75 8.66 -30.81
CA GLY A 222 -14.63 8.84 -31.74
C GLY A 222 -13.37 9.38 -31.06
N GLU A 223 -13.53 10.09 -29.94
CA GLU A 223 -12.48 10.63 -29.07
C GLU A 223 -11.59 9.52 -28.46
N PHE A 224 -12.11 8.29 -28.36
CA PHE A 224 -11.38 7.12 -27.87
C PHE A 224 -10.75 6.28 -28.98
N ALA A 225 -10.98 6.60 -30.25
CA ALA A 225 -10.36 5.90 -31.38
C ALA A 225 -8.83 6.14 -31.42
N PRO A 226 -8.05 5.30 -32.12
CA PRO A 226 -6.62 5.53 -32.30
C PRO A 226 -6.32 6.94 -32.81
N GLY A 227 -5.48 7.69 -32.09
CA GLY A 227 -5.16 9.09 -32.39
C GLY A 227 -6.14 10.13 -31.84
N GLY A 228 -7.21 9.70 -31.15
CA GLY A 228 -8.10 10.57 -30.39
C GLY A 228 -7.45 11.10 -29.09
N ASP A 229 -8.06 12.10 -28.48
CA ASP A 229 -7.54 12.76 -27.27
C ASP A 229 -7.94 12.06 -25.96
N CYS A 230 -8.71 10.98 -26.06
CA CYS A 230 -9.22 10.16 -24.96
C CYS A 230 -10.05 10.95 -23.94
N ARG A 231 -10.75 12.01 -24.38
CA ARG A 231 -11.68 12.75 -23.53
C ARG A 231 -13.08 12.16 -23.56
N CYS A 232 -13.70 12.09 -22.40
CA CYS A 232 -15.09 11.70 -22.28
C CYS A 232 -16.01 12.79 -22.86
N PRO A 233 -16.96 12.47 -23.75
CA PRO A 233 -17.86 13.49 -24.33
C PRO A 233 -18.88 14.05 -23.32
N ASP A 234 -19.13 13.37 -22.20
CA ASP A 234 -20.12 13.81 -21.21
C ASP A 234 -19.51 14.61 -20.06
N CYS A 235 -18.30 14.27 -19.60
CA CYS A 235 -17.63 14.96 -18.48
C CYS A 235 -16.33 15.69 -18.87
N ASP A 236 -15.92 15.65 -20.13
CA ASP A 236 -14.69 16.26 -20.69
C ASP A 236 -13.37 15.79 -20.03
N ARG A 237 -13.44 14.80 -19.14
CA ARG A 237 -12.27 14.26 -18.46
C ARG A 237 -11.45 13.42 -19.42
N ARG A 238 -10.14 13.64 -19.44
CA ARG A 238 -9.19 12.76 -20.11
C ARG A 238 -9.10 11.44 -19.34
N ILE A 239 -9.44 10.35 -20.00
CA ILE A 239 -9.32 8.98 -19.49
C ILE A 239 -7.93 8.48 -19.88
N ASP A 240 -7.23 7.89 -18.91
CA ASP A 240 -5.86 7.43 -19.09
C ASP A 240 -5.81 6.00 -19.66
N ALA A 241 -6.54 5.81 -20.77
CA ALA A 241 -6.58 4.57 -21.52
C ALA A 241 -6.76 4.88 -23.01
N THR A 242 -5.76 4.55 -23.79
CA THR A 242 -5.75 4.65 -25.25
C THR A 242 -6.29 3.38 -25.90
N ALA A 243 -6.57 3.43 -27.20
CA ALA A 243 -7.13 2.31 -27.94
C ALA A 243 -6.19 1.08 -27.98
N ASP A 244 -4.88 1.30 -27.84
CA ASP A 244 -3.85 0.27 -27.89
C ASP A 244 -3.49 -0.27 -26.50
N ASP A 245 -4.00 0.35 -25.42
CA ASP A 245 -3.70 -0.08 -24.05
C ASP A 245 -4.49 -1.33 -23.67
N PHE A 246 -3.76 -2.29 -23.11
CA PHE A 246 -4.33 -3.47 -22.48
C PHE A 246 -3.55 -3.83 -21.21
N TRP A 247 -4.28 -4.32 -20.21
CA TRP A 247 -3.71 -4.84 -18.97
C TRP A 247 -3.97 -6.33 -18.86
N GLN A 248 -3.09 -7.02 -18.14
CA GLN A 248 -3.16 -8.47 -17.94
C GLN A 248 -3.29 -8.79 -16.45
N ILE A 249 -4.27 -9.62 -16.11
CA ILE A 249 -4.48 -10.15 -14.77
C ILE A 249 -4.29 -11.67 -14.82
N GLY A 250 -3.25 -12.16 -14.14
CA GLY A 250 -3.03 -13.59 -13.93
C GLY A 250 -3.73 -14.09 -12.67
N LYS A 251 -4.54 -15.14 -12.80
CA LYS A 251 -5.18 -15.86 -11.69
C LYS A 251 -4.70 -17.30 -11.65
N ARG A 252 -4.50 -17.84 -10.45
CA ARG A 252 -4.13 -19.24 -10.23
C ARG A 252 -5.28 -19.97 -9.59
N THR A 253 -5.84 -20.95 -10.28
CA THR A 253 -6.99 -21.72 -9.82
C THR A 253 -6.58 -23.17 -9.60
N PRO A 254 -6.83 -23.76 -8.42
CA PRO A 254 -6.61 -25.18 -8.23
C PRO A 254 -7.70 -25.96 -8.98
N ILE A 255 -7.28 -26.88 -9.85
CA ILE A 255 -8.16 -27.78 -10.60
C ILE A 255 -7.78 -29.21 -10.23
N VAL A 256 -8.78 -30.02 -9.88
CA VAL A 256 -8.55 -31.44 -9.60
C VAL A 256 -8.66 -32.22 -10.90
N TYR A 257 -7.54 -32.71 -11.41
CA TYR A 257 -7.50 -33.59 -12.58
C TYR A 257 -7.14 -35.01 -12.12
N GLY A 258 -8.08 -35.95 -12.25
CA GLY A 258 -7.84 -37.36 -11.90
C GLY A 258 -7.39 -37.59 -10.45
N GLY A 259 -7.90 -36.79 -9.49
CA GLY A 259 -7.58 -36.90 -8.07
C GLY A 259 -6.27 -36.22 -7.63
N LYS A 260 -5.59 -35.49 -8.54
CA LYS A 260 -4.45 -34.64 -8.21
C LYS A 260 -4.82 -33.16 -8.38
N GLU A 261 -4.51 -32.34 -7.38
CA GLU A 261 -4.63 -30.89 -7.48
C GLU A 261 -3.51 -30.34 -8.36
N VAL A 262 -3.89 -29.75 -9.49
CA VAL A 262 -3.02 -29.05 -10.43
C VAL A 262 -3.44 -27.60 -10.46
N THR A 263 -2.49 -26.67 -10.27
CA THR A 263 -2.77 -25.24 -10.35
C THR A 263 -2.73 -24.78 -11.81
N GLU A 264 -3.89 -24.40 -12.36
CA GLU A 264 -3.99 -23.77 -13.68
C GLU A 264 -3.79 -22.25 -13.55
N ALA A 265 -3.01 -21.66 -14.46
CA ALA A 265 -2.87 -20.22 -14.57
C ALA A 265 -3.77 -19.70 -15.71
N ARG A 266 -4.68 -18.79 -15.38
CA ARG A 266 -5.58 -18.12 -16.33
C ARG A 266 -5.20 -16.65 -16.47
N GLU A 267 -5.27 -16.12 -17.68
CA GLU A 267 -4.92 -14.73 -17.98
C GLU A 267 -6.13 -13.98 -18.54
N PHE A 268 -6.43 -12.82 -17.95
CA PHE A 268 -7.53 -11.95 -18.35
C PHE A 268 -6.99 -10.63 -18.90
N HIS A 269 -7.45 -10.25 -20.09
CA HIS A 269 -7.15 -8.97 -20.72
C HIS A 269 -8.23 -7.94 -20.41
N LEU A 270 -7.80 -6.80 -19.87
CA LEU A 270 -8.62 -5.61 -19.66
C LEU A 270 -8.28 -4.62 -20.77
N GLY A 271 -9.26 -4.28 -21.61
CA GLY A 271 -9.08 -3.28 -22.66
C GLY A 271 -9.57 -1.88 -22.25
N GLN A 272 -9.30 -0.89 -23.09
CA GLN A 272 -9.75 0.50 -22.96
C GLN A 272 -11.23 0.64 -22.55
N ARG A 273 -12.11 -0.18 -23.15
CA ARG A 273 -13.55 -0.15 -22.87
C ARG A 273 -13.88 -0.45 -21.41
N PHE A 274 -13.15 -1.37 -20.78
CA PHE A 274 -13.34 -1.69 -19.37
C PHE A 274 -12.97 -0.50 -18.47
N VAL A 275 -11.90 0.20 -18.81
CA VAL A 275 -11.46 1.39 -18.06
C VAL A 275 -12.47 2.54 -18.21
N ILE A 276 -12.95 2.77 -19.43
CA ILE A 276 -13.94 3.82 -19.73
C ILE A 276 -15.24 3.58 -18.97
N LYS A 277 -15.73 2.35 -18.84
CA LYS A 277 -16.95 2.11 -18.06
C LYS A 277 -16.78 2.29 -16.55
N CYS A 278 -15.54 2.34 -16.04
CA CYS A 278 -15.26 2.50 -14.62
C CYS A 278 -15.11 3.98 -14.21
N HIS A 279 -14.95 4.92 -15.14
CA HIS A 279 -14.64 6.30 -14.73
C HIS A 279 -15.84 7.03 -14.09
N THR A 280 -15.50 7.86 -13.12
CA THR A 280 -16.38 8.76 -12.38
C THR A 280 -16.38 10.16 -13.04
N PRO A 281 -17.35 11.03 -12.74
CA PRO A 281 -17.33 12.42 -13.22
C PRO A 281 -16.07 13.19 -12.78
N ASP A 282 -15.51 12.86 -11.61
CA ASP A 282 -14.34 13.49 -11.02
C ASP A 282 -13.00 13.03 -11.63
N GLY A 283 -13.05 12.00 -12.49
CA GLY A 283 -11.87 11.42 -13.14
C GLY A 283 -11.13 10.38 -12.31
N GLU A 284 -11.75 9.88 -11.25
CA GLU A 284 -11.39 8.62 -10.60
C GLU A 284 -12.09 7.44 -11.30
N TYR A 285 -11.83 6.21 -10.85
CA TYR A 285 -12.34 4.97 -11.42
C TYR A 285 -13.02 4.10 -10.35
N ALA A 286 -14.34 4.02 -10.39
CA ALA A 286 -15.12 3.10 -9.57
C ALA A 286 -15.11 1.68 -10.21
N CYS A 287 -14.85 0.66 -9.41
CA CYS A 287 -14.84 -0.72 -9.89
C CYS A 287 -16.27 -1.20 -10.15
N VAL A 288 -16.61 -1.47 -11.42
CA VAL A 288 -17.95 -1.96 -11.81
C VAL A 288 -18.28 -3.34 -11.23
N LEU A 289 -17.26 -4.16 -10.93
CA LEU A 289 -17.46 -5.49 -10.34
C LEU A 289 -17.83 -5.37 -8.87
N CYS A 290 -17.19 -4.44 -8.13
CA CYS A 290 -17.57 -4.14 -6.75
C CYS A 290 -19.00 -3.59 -6.69
N ASN A 291 -19.34 -2.64 -7.55
CA ASN A 291 -20.68 -2.06 -7.61
C ASN A 291 -21.78 -3.11 -7.86
N ARG A 292 -21.47 -4.15 -8.64
CA ARG A 292 -22.44 -5.21 -8.99
C ARG A 292 -22.54 -6.32 -7.93
N HIS A 293 -21.45 -6.62 -7.23
CA HIS A 293 -21.33 -7.85 -6.43
C HIS A 293 -21.06 -7.61 -4.93
N ARG A 294 -20.83 -6.36 -4.50
CA ARG A 294 -20.41 -6.03 -3.13
C ARG A 294 -21.26 -4.88 -2.55
N ASP A 295 -21.31 -4.81 -1.22
CA ASP A 295 -22.01 -3.75 -0.48
C ASP A 295 -21.24 -2.41 -0.46
N ARG A 296 -19.99 -2.42 -0.93
CA ARG A 296 -19.11 -1.24 -0.95
C ARG A 296 -18.44 -1.11 -2.30
N ASP A 297 -18.50 0.09 -2.86
CA ASP A 297 -17.78 0.45 -4.07
C ASP A 297 -16.29 0.68 -3.78
N ALA A 298 -15.44 0.25 -4.69
CA ALA A 298 -14.02 0.55 -4.69
C ALA A 298 -13.74 1.66 -5.69
N VAL A 299 -13.29 2.82 -5.22
CA VAL A 299 -12.89 3.95 -6.07
C VAL A 299 -11.37 4.06 -6.11
N CYS A 300 -10.82 3.99 -7.31
CA CYS A 300 -9.40 3.95 -7.64
C CYS A 300 -9.00 5.22 -8.38
N ARG A 301 -7.89 5.87 -8.03
CA ARG A 301 -7.49 7.14 -8.67
C ARG A 301 -6.83 7.00 -10.03
N THR A 302 -6.27 5.83 -10.32
CA THR A 302 -5.59 5.55 -11.59
C THR A 302 -6.08 4.24 -12.16
N VAL A 303 -5.80 4.03 -13.44
CA VAL A 303 -6.14 2.80 -14.15
C VAL A 303 -5.39 1.62 -13.56
N GLU A 304 -4.12 1.79 -13.18
CA GLU A 304 -3.31 0.75 -12.55
C GLU A 304 -3.87 0.34 -11.20
N ALA A 305 -4.36 1.31 -10.41
CA ALA A 305 -5.01 1.02 -9.14
C ALA A 305 -6.30 0.22 -9.33
N LEU A 306 -7.10 0.57 -10.35
CA LEU A 306 -8.30 -0.18 -10.74
C LEU A 306 -7.93 -1.61 -11.17
N VAL A 307 -6.96 -1.77 -12.07
CA VAL A 307 -6.51 -3.08 -12.57
C VAL A 307 -5.97 -3.95 -11.42
N ASN A 308 -5.17 -3.38 -10.52
CA ASN A 308 -4.64 -4.10 -9.37
C ASN A 308 -5.75 -4.49 -8.40
N HIS A 309 -6.71 -3.60 -8.15
CA HIS A 309 -7.90 -3.90 -7.35
C HIS A 309 -8.68 -5.08 -7.97
N VAL A 310 -8.99 -5.02 -9.27
CA VAL A 310 -9.66 -6.11 -9.99
C VAL A 310 -8.88 -7.42 -9.85
N GLY A 311 -7.56 -7.36 -10.03
CA GLY A 311 -6.69 -8.53 -9.95
C GLY A 311 -6.53 -9.13 -8.56
N ARG A 312 -6.76 -8.37 -7.48
CA ARG A 312 -6.61 -8.87 -6.10
C ARG A 312 -7.94 -9.29 -5.48
N PHE A 313 -9.00 -8.55 -5.73
CA PHE A 313 -10.24 -8.66 -4.95
C PHE A 313 -11.37 -9.40 -5.67
N HIS A 314 -11.29 -9.54 -6.99
CA HIS A 314 -12.28 -10.27 -7.78
C HIS A 314 -11.80 -11.67 -8.15
N ASP A 315 -12.67 -12.67 -8.08
CA ASP A 315 -12.34 -14.06 -8.41
C ASP A 315 -12.51 -14.37 -9.90
N VAL A 316 -12.12 -15.59 -10.31
CA VAL A 316 -12.18 -16.00 -11.72
C VAL A 316 -13.62 -15.98 -12.25
N GLU A 317 -14.60 -16.37 -11.44
CA GLU A 317 -16.00 -16.40 -11.85
C GLU A 317 -16.57 -14.99 -12.11
N GLU A 318 -16.19 -14.00 -11.29
CA GLU A 318 -16.55 -12.60 -11.48
C GLU A 318 -15.90 -12.02 -12.75
N LEU A 319 -14.64 -12.38 -13.03
CA LEU A 319 -13.93 -11.92 -14.22
C LEU A 319 -14.51 -12.53 -15.52
N GLU A 320 -14.85 -13.82 -15.52
CA GLU A 320 -15.46 -14.51 -16.68
C GLU A 320 -16.84 -13.96 -17.05
N LYS A 321 -17.61 -13.47 -16.06
CA LYS A 321 -18.94 -12.90 -16.29
C LYS A 321 -18.89 -11.51 -16.92
N GLU A 322 -17.73 -10.86 -16.94
CA GLU A 322 -17.59 -9.50 -17.44
C GLU A 322 -17.23 -9.45 -18.92
N VAL A 323 -18.15 -8.93 -19.75
CA VAL A 323 -18.10 -9.01 -21.22
C VAL A 323 -16.87 -8.32 -21.82
N ASP A 324 -16.35 -7.28 -21.16
CA ASP A 324 -15.17 -6.55 -21.62
C ASP A 324 -13.84 -7.16 -21.13
N LEU A 325 -13.89 -8.26 -20.38
CA LEU A 325 -12.72 -9.04 -19.97
C LEU A 325 -12.61 -10.27 -20.87
N LYS A 326 -11.51 -10.37 -21.60
CA LYS A 326 -11.25 -11.54 -22.47
C LYS A 326 -10.28 -12.46 -21.77
N GLU A 327 -10.69 -13.70 -21.52
CA GLU A 327 -9.75 -14.75 -21.14
C GLU A 327 -8.92 -15.13 -22.38
N THR A 328 -7.61 -15.13 -22.24
CA THR A 328 -6.72 -15.79 -23.19
C THR A 328 -6.18 -17.04 -22.52
N ALA A 329 -6.38 -18.19 -23.17
CA ALA A 329 -5.62 -19.37 -22.81
C ALA A 329 -4.13 -19.03 -23.00
N PRO A 330 -3.25 -19.38 -22.04
CA PRO A 330 -1.82 -19.29 -22.27
C PRO A 330 -1.52 -20.05 -23.56
N LEU A 331 -0.74 -19.45 -24.47
CA LEU A 331 -0.16 -20.17 -25.60
C LEU A 331 0.49 -21.44 -25.04
N ALA A 332 -0.18 -22.58 -25.20
CA ALA A 332 0.39 -23.86 -24.85
C ALA A 332 1.73 -23.93 -25.57
N LEU A 333 2.80 -24.14 -24.81
CA LEU A 333 4.12 -24.49 -25.34
C LEU A 333 3.88 -25.45 -26.51
N ALA A 334 4.21 -25.00 -27.72
CA ALA A 334 4.03 -25.80 -28.92
C ALA A 334 4.61 -27.19 -28.63
N PRO A 335 3.86 -28.29 -28.88
CA PRO A 335 4.37 -29.61 -28.64
C PRO A 335 5.70 -29.76 -29.40
N PRO A 336 6.75 -30.35 -28.78
CA PRO A 336 8.03 -30.51 -29.44
C PRO A 336 7.82 -31.24 -30.78
N PRO A 337 8.56 -30.85 -31.84
CA PRO A 337 8.39 -31.47 -33.14
C PRO A 337 8.57 -32.99 -33.02
N PRO A 338 7.76 -33.79 -33.75
CA PRO A 338 7.83 -35.24 -33.67
C PRO A 338 9.24 -35.69 -34.02
N ARG A 339 9.85 -36.48 -33.13
CA ARG A 339 11.13 -37.15 -33.40
C ARG A 339 10.92 -38.03 -34.63
N LEU A 340 11.63 -37.73 -35.71
CA LEU A 340 11.74 -38.61 -36.86
C LEU A 340 12.16 -39.99 -36.34
N ARG A 341 11.28 -40.99 -36.53
CA ARG A 341 11.63 -42.39 -36.31
C ARG A 341 12.79 -42.71 -37.24
N GLU A 342 13.96 -42.99 -36.68
CA GLU A 342 14.97 -43.76 -37.39
C GLU A 342 14.30 -45.09 -37.79
N MET A 343 14.03 -45.22 -39.08
CA MET A 343 13.65 -46.48 -39.67
C MET A 343 14.88 -47.38 -39.58
N ALA A 344 14.78 -48.40 -38.74
CA ALA A 344 15.65 -49.55 -38.80
C ALA A 344 15.55 -50.17 -40.20
N ILE A 345 16.68 -50.21 -40.92
CA ILE A 345 17.04 -51.26 -41.86
C ILE A 345 18.49 -51.61 -41.59
#